data_AF-A0A381IAC4-F1
#
_entry.id   AF-A0A381IAC4-F1
#
_cell.length_a   1.000
_cell.length_b   1.000
_cell.length_c   1.000
_cell.angle_alpha   90.00
_cell.angle_beta   90.00
_cell.angle_gamma   90.00
#
_symmetry.space_group_name_H-M   'P 1'
#
loop_
_entity.id
_entity.type
_entity.pdbx_description
1 polymer ?
#
loop_
_entity_poly.entity_id
_entity_poly.type
_entity_poly.pdbx_seq_one_letter_code
_entity_poly.pdbx_strand_id
1 'polypeptide(L)'
;MSENGLLKNINIVDLLLNADTENLERPSTIVELKRLSTIFGQEFKVMCRALTISKDEEIQNTCLKIDENMKTDIDLPEMQMLTIIEGVCDLDGKLLFKNKELMDKFKAPTPKELARKLLLPGEITNLYRILQDVMGYGKNAVIEEVKKLIGTDTRTTIMYYYWKKKGIRPSLFYAMDKGELKLIEAFFALEIEEEVEKMKHGYGVCPLTGGGM
;
A
#
# COMPACT_ATOMS: atom_id res chain seq x y z
N MET A 1 15.21 37.47 -33.24
CA MET A 1 16.25 36.44 -33.48
C MET A 1 16.60 35.87 -32.12
N SER A 2 15.78 34.91 -31.69
CA SER A 2 16.15 33.49 -31.49
C SER A 2 16.67 33.24 -30.07
N GLU A 3 15.72 33.22 -29.13
CA GLU A 3 15.82 32.40 -27.93
C GLU A 3 15.77 30.93 -28.36
N ASN A 4 16.93 30.27 -28.37
CA ASN A 4 17.02 28.81 -28.37
C ASN A 4 17.75 28.40 -27.09
N GLY A 5 17.03 28.49 -25.96
CA GLY A 5 17.41 27.80 -24.74
C GLY A 5 17.15 26.31 -24.94
N LEU A 6 18.18 25.60 -25.41
CA LEU A 6 18.21 24.14 -25.42
C LEU A 6 17.84 23.62 -24.03
N LEU A 7 16.67 23.00 -23.89
CA LEU A 7 16.32 22.17 -22.76
C LEU A 7 17.40 21.10 -22.63
N LYS A 8 18.31 21.31 -21.68
CA LYS A 8 19.36 20.34 -21.33
C LYS A 8 18.63 19.07 -20.92
N ASN A 9 18.76 18.02 -21.71
CA ASN A 9 18.20 16.72 -21.41
C ASN A 9 18.94 16.21 -20.16
N ILE A 10 18.38 16.43 -18.97
CA ILE A 10 19.03 16.08 -17.72
C ILE A 10 19.13 14.56 -17.67
N ASN A 11 20.36 14.04 -17.74
CA ASN A 11 20.62 12.64 -17.52
C ASN A 11 20.32 12.30 -16.06
N ILE A 12 19.55 11.24 -15.84
CA ILE A 12 19.18 10.78 -14.49
C ILE A 12 20.42 10.47 -13.62
N VAL A 13 21.51 10.01 -14.24
CA VAL A 13 22.78 9.77 -13.55
C VAL A 13 23.39 11.08 -13.08
N ASP A 14 23.40 12.11 -13.91
CA ASP A 14 23.91 13.43 -13.53
C ASP A 14 23.02 14.05 -12.43
N LEU A 15 21.71 13.82 -12.48
CA LEU A 15 20.80 14.26 -11.42
C LEU A 15 21.12 13.59 -10.07
N LEU A 16 21.36 12.28 -10.05
CA LEU A 16 21.68 11.53 -8.84
C LEU A 16 23.07 11.85 -8.31
N LEU A 17 24.06 12.05 -9.19
CA LEU A 17 25.43 12.43 -8.79
C LEU A 17 25.50 13.83 -8.19
N ASN A 18 24.60 14.73 -8.60
CA ASN A 18 24.49 16.07 -8.06
C ASN A 18 23.44 16.19 -6.95
N ALA A 19 22.72 15.10 -6.63
CA ALA A 19 21.78 15.08 -5.54
C ALA A 19 22.54 15.06 -4.22
N ASP A 20 22.19 15.99 -3.34
CA ASP A 20 22.67 15.95 -1.97
C ASP A 20 22.05 14.74 -1.28
N THR A 21 22.88 13.72 -1.04
CA THR A 21 22.45 12.46 -0.41
C THR A 21 21.95 12.65 1.02
N GLU A 22 22.29 13.77 1.67
CA GLU A 22 21.74 14.14 2.98
C GLU A 22 20.30 14.68 2.88
N ASN A 23 19.89 15.18 1.70
CA ASN A 23 18.54 15.69 1.40
C ASN A 23 17.58 14.64 0.81
N LEU A 24 17.98 13.37 0.73
CA LEU A 24 17.04 12.26 0.52
C LEU A 24 16.27 12.00 1.81
N GLU A 25 15.50 13.00 2.25
CA GLU A 25 14.64 12.88 3.41
C GLU A 25 13.65 11.75 3.20
N ARG A 26 13.59 10.86 4.19
CA ARG A 26 12.63 9.76 4.17
C ARG A 26 11.22 10.34 4.27
N PRO A 27 10.28 9.90 3.40
CA PRO A 27 8.90 10.34 3.47
C PRO A 27 8.38 10.26 4.91
N SER A 28 7.60 11.25 5.31
CA SER A 28 7.03 11.31 6.65
C SER A 28 5.67 12.00 6.64
N THR A 29 4.87 11.74 7.68
CA THR A 29 3.61 12.42 7.93
C THR A 29 3.42 12.65 9.42
N ILE A 30 2.79 13.78 9.76
CA ILE A 30 2.40 14.07 11.14
C ILE A 30 1.01 13.48 11.39
N VAL A 31 0.85 12.82 12.54
CA VAL A 31 -0.38 12.15 12.95
C VAL A 31 -0.75 12.61 14.35
N GLU A 32 -2.02 12.98 14.54
CA GLU A 32 -2.55 13.27 15.87
C GLU A 32 -3.19 12.03 16.51
N LEU A 33 -2.79 11.71 17.74
CA LEU A 33 -3.42 10.67 18.56
C LEU A 33 -4.51 11.30 19.45
N LYS A 34 -5.70 11.49 18.88
CA LYS A 34 -6.83 12.24 19.49
C LYS A 34 -7.14 11.86 20.95
N ARG A 35 -7.06 10.57 21.29
CA ARG A 35 -7.28 10.10 22.67
C ARG A 35 -6.22 10.65 23.61
N LEU A 36 -4.95 10.57 23.23
CA LEU A 36 -3.85 11.14 24.00
C LEU A 36 -3.95 12.66 24.05
N SER A 37 -4.35 13.32 22.94
CA SER A 37 -4.61 14.76 22.96
C SER A 37 -5.63 15.14 24.05
N THR A 38 -6.70 14.35 24.15
CA THR A 38 -7.76 14.55 25.15
C THR A 38 -7.25 14.30 26.58
N ILE A 39 -6.46 13.24 26.79
CA ILE A 39 -5.92 12.88 28.11
C ILE A 39 -4.94 13.94 28.64
N PHE A 40 -4.10 14.49 27.77
CA PHE A 40 -3.10 15.48 28.17
C PHE A 40 -3.61 16.93 28.10
N GLY A 41 -4.79 17.17 27.53
CA GLY A 41 -5.35 18.52 27.37
C GLY A 41 -4.59 19.40 26.38
N GLN A 42 -3.76 18.80 25.53
CA GLN A 42 -2.96 19.47 24.49
C GLN A 42 -2.84 18.55 23.29
N GLU A 43 -2.61 19.09 22.08
CA GLU A 43 -2.42 18.26 20.90
C GLU A 43 -1.26 17.28 21.09
N PHE A 44 -1.56 15.98 20.93
CA PHE A 44 -0.55 14.92 20.93
C PHE A 44 -0.29 14.50 19.48
N LYS A 45 0.77 15.06 18.90
CA LYS A 45 1.20 14.80 17.52
C LYS A 45 2.52 14.03 17.50
N VAL A 46 2.61 13.06 16.59
CA VAL A 46 3.83 12.27 16.33
C VAL A 46 4.15 12.30 14.85
N MET A 47 5.42 12.12 14.50
CA MET A 47 5.84 11.96 13.12
C MET A 47 6.01 10.47 12.79
N CYS A 48 5.31 10.00 11.76
CA CYS A 48 5.53 8.68 11.17
C CYS A 48 6.49 8.83 9.99
N ARG A 49 7.70 8.28 10.09
CA ARG A 49 8.74 8.39 9.06
C ARG A 49 9.06 7.02 8.46
N ALA A 50 9.20 6.94 7.14
CA ALA A 50 9.56 5.71 6.44
C ALA A 50 10.84 5.10 7.02
N LEU A 51 10.88 3.78 7.15
CA LEU A 51 12.09 3.06 7.53
C LEU A 51 13.07 3.01 6.35
N THR A 52 14.35 2.79 6.65
CA THR A 52 15.30 2.40 5.60
C THR A 52 15.05 0.95 5.21
N ILE A 53 15.42 0.58 3.97
CA ILE A 53 15.30 -0.81 3.48
C ILE A 53 15.98 -1.79 4.45
N SER A 54 17.22 -1.48 4.85
CA SER A 54 17.97 -2.33 5.80
C SER A 54 17.24 -2.54 7.14
N LYS A 55 16.54 -1.51 7.65
CA LYS A 55 15.78 -1.65 8.90
C LYS A 55 14.49 -2.44 8.70
N ASP A 56 13.81 -2.26 7.56
CA ASP A 56 12.63 -3.05 7.21
C ASP A 56 12.99 -4.54 7.07
N GLU A 57 14.08 -4.86 6.37
CA GLU A 57 14.61 -6.22 6.24
C GLU A 57 15.00 -6.83 7.58
N GLU A 58 15.66 -6.08 8.46
CA GLU A 58 16.00 -6.53 9.81
C GLU A 58 14.76 -6.94 10.62
N ILE A 59 13.69 -6.14 10.53
CA ILE A 59 12.41 -6.43 11.18
C ILE A 59 11.77 -7.68 10.56
N GLN A 60 11.69 -7.76 9.24
CA GLN A 60 11.11 -8.91 8.53
C GLN A 60 11.83 -10.21 8.89
N ASN A 61 13.16 -10.20 8.87
CA ASN A 61 13.98 -11.36 9.24
C ASN A 61 13.77 -11.75 10.71
N THR A 62 13.65 -10.77 11.61
CA THR A 62 13.37 -11.02 13.03
C THR A 62 12.01 -11.67 13.25
N CYS A 63 11.02 -11.35 12.41
CA CYS A 63 9.64 -11.84 12.56
C CYS A 63 9.37 -13.14 11.78
N LEU A 64 10.31 -13.59 10.96
CA LEU A 64 10.19 -14.83 10.20
C LEU A 64 10.36 -16.04 11.14
N LYS A 65 9.32 -16.87 11.20
CA LYS A 65 9.34 -18.16 11.89
C LYS A 65 9.49 -19.26 10.85
N ILE A 66 10.42 -20.16 11.08
CA ILE A 66 10.61 -21.37 10.27
C ILE A 66 10.29 -22.54 11.19
N ASP A 67 9.28 -23.33 10.82
CA ASP A 67 8.96 -24.55 11.55
C ASP A 67 9.87 -25.72 11.13
N GLU A 68 9.75 -26.83 11.85
CA GLU A 68 10.51 -28.08 11.59
C GLU A 68 10.27 -28.67 10.19
N ASN A 69 9.19 -28.30 9.52
CA ASN A 69 8.82 -28.74 8.18
C ASN A 69 9.24 -27.73 7.09
N MET A 70 10.14 -26.79 7.41
CA MET A 70 10.57 -25.71 6.52
C MET A 70 9.42 -24.79 6.07
N LYS A 71 8.31 -24.77 6.79
CA LYS A 71 7.21 -23.84 6.53
C LYS A 71 7.52 -22.50 7.17
N THR A 72 7.37 -21.45 6.39
CA THR A 72 7.54 -20.07 6.86
C THR A 72 6.21 -19.50 7.35
N ASP A 73 6.27 -18.82 8.49
CA ASP A 73 5.19 -17.99 9.02
C ASP A 73 5.75 -16.64 9.47
N ILE A 74 4.93 -15.59 9.44
CA ILE A 74 5.35 -14.25 9.83
C ILE A 74 4.61 -13.87 11.10
N ASP A 75 5.36 -13.51 12.15
CA ASP A 75 4.79 -12.94 13.37
C ASP A 75 4.30 -11.52 13.11
N LEU A 76 3.10 -11.41 12.53
CA LEU A 76 2.51 -10.12 12.15
C LEU A 76 2.34 -9.16 13.35
N PRO A 77 1.86 -9.59 14.53
CA PRO A 77 1.80 -8.71 15.71
C PRO A 77 3.17 -8.16 16.13
N GLU A 78 4.21 -9.00 16.09
CA GLU A 78 5.58 -8.59 16.40
C GLU A 78 6.11 -7.61 15.35
N MET A 79 5.90 -7.90 14.07
CA MET A 79 6.30 -7.03 12.96
C MET A 79 5.65 -5.65 13.08
N GLN A 80 4.34 -5.59 13.34
CA GLN A 80 3.63 -4.32 13.56
C GLN A 80 4.26 -3.50 14.70
N MET A 81 4.56 -4.16 15.82
CA MET A 81 5.14 -3.53 16.99
C MET A 81 6.55 -3.00 16.71
N LEU A 82 7.41 -3.78 16.06
CA LEU A 82 8.77 -3.35 15.72
C LEU A 82 8.76 -2.22 14.70
N THR A 83 7.90 -2.28 13.68
CA THR A 83 7.75 -1.21 12.70
C THR A 83 7.35 0.11 13.36
N ILE A 84 6.41 0.12 14.30
CA ILE A 84 6.04 1.37 15.00
C ILE A 84 7.16 1.88 15.91
N ILE A 85 7.93 1.00 16.55
CA ILE A 85 9.06 1.38 17.43
C ILE A 85 10.15 2.08 16.62
N GLU A 86 10.39 1.64 15.39
CA GLU A 86 11.43 2.17 14.51
C GLU A 86 10.96 3.30 13.57
N GLY A 87 9.63 3.46 13.41
CA GLY A 87 9.05 4.44 12.48
C GLY A 87 8.41 5.67 13.15
N VAL A 88 7.99 5.57 14.42
CA VAL A 88 7.33 6.67 15.13
C VAL A 88 8.34 7.53 15.87
N CYS A 89 8.34 8.81 15.52
CA CYS A 89 9.22 9.83 16.08
C CYS A 89 8.42 10.91 16.83
N ASP A 90 9.10 11.63 17.72
CA ASP A 90 8.67 12.96 18.11
C ASP A 90 8.78 13.95 16.93
N LEU A 91 8.34 15.19 17.15
CA LEU A 91 8.36 16.23 16.11
C LEU A 91 9.78 16.72 15.77
N ASP A 92 10.77 16.39 16.62
CA ASP A 92 12.19 16.67 16.37
C ASP A 92 12.89 15.52 15.63
N GLY A 93 12.15 14.45 15.28
CA GLY A 93 12.66 13.32 14.51
C GLY A 93 13.42 12.26 15.31
N LYS A 94 13.35 12.28 16.64
CA LYS A 94 13.90 11.24 17.51
C LYS A 94 12.87 10.15 17.77
N LEU A 95 13.33 8.91 17.90
CA LEU A 95 12.44 7.75 18.10
C LEU A 95 11.70 7.84 19.44
N LEU A 96 10.36 7.92 19.38
CA LEU A 96 9.52 8.19 20.54
C LEU A 96 9.61 7.07 21.58
N PHE A 97 9.51 5.82 21.13
CA PHE A 97 9.47 4.65 22.02
C PHE A 97 10.84 4.23 22.55
N LYS A 98 11.93 4.79 22.02
CA LYS A 98 13.30 4.55 22.51
C LYS A 98 13.81 5.66 23.42
N ASN A 99 12.97 6.64 23.74
CA ASN A 99 13.32 7.70 24.67
C ASN A 99 13.43 7.12 26.10
N LYS A 100 14.65 7.17 26.67
CA LYS A 100 14.95 6.60 27.98
C LYS A 100 14.18 7.26 29.12
N GLU A 101 14.01 8.58 29.07
CA GLU A 101 13.27 9.32 30.10
C GLU A 101 11.79 8.92 30.12
N LEU A 102 11.19 8.70 28.94
CA LEU A 102 9.83 8.15 28.84
C LEU A 102 9.77 6.72 29.36
N MET A 103 10.73 5.87 28.99
CA MET A 103 10.79 4.50 29.48
C MET A 103 10.86 4.44 31.01
N ASP A 104 11.72 5.25 31.63
CA ASP A 104 11.86 5.33 33.08
C ASP A 104 10.58 5.86 33.75
N LYS A 105 10.01 6.94 33.23
CA LYS A 105 8.76 7.53 33.75
C LYS A 105 7.59 6.56 33.71
N PHE A 106 7.47 5.77 32.64
CA PHE A 106 6.41 4.78 32.47
C PHE A 106 6.77 3.41 33.05
N LYS A 107 7.94 3.26 33.68
CA LYS A 107 8.48 1.99 34.22
C LYS A 107 8.46 0.88 33.16
N ALA A 108 8.87 1.21 31.95
CA ALA A 108 8.86 0.33 30.79
C ALA A 108 10.31 -0.09 30.46
N PRO A 109 10.77 -1.29 30.86
CA PRO A 109 12.12 -1.78 30.57
C PRO A 109 12.44 -1.92 29.07
N THR A 110 11.44 -1.96 28.19
CA THR A 110 11.65 -2.05 26.74
C THR A 110 10.80 -1.04 25.95
N PRO A 111 11.24 -0.62 24.75
CA PRO A 111 10.43 0.22 23.86
C PRO A 111 9.05 -0.36 23.56
N LYS A 112 8.98 -1.69 23.44
CA LYS A 112 7.73 -2.44 23.24
C LYS A 112 6.78 -2.27 24.42
N GLU A 113 7.28 -2.34 25.64
CA GLU A 113 6.44 -2.13 26.81
C GLU A 113 5.97 -0.68 26.93
N LEU A 114 6.80 0.29 26.56
CA LEU A 114 6.39 1.70 26.51
C LEU A 114 5.25 1.89 25.51
N ALA A 115 5.40 1.35 24.29
CA ALA A 115 4.36 1.40 23.26
C ALA A 115 3.05 0.74 23.74
N ARG A 116 3.12 -0.44 24.37
CA ARG A 116 1.95 -1.16 24.91
C ARG A 116 1.27 -0.44 26.08
N LYS A 117 2.02 0.32 26.88
CA LYS A 117 1.46 1.13 27.98
C LYS A 117 0.81 2.41 27.48
N LEU A 118 1.37 3.03 26.45
CA LEU A 118 0.91 4.31 25.93
C LEU A 118 -0.27 4.16 24.95
N LEU A 119 -0.18 3.18 24.04
CA LEU A 119 -1.09 3.01 22.91
C LEU A 119 -2.10 1.88 23.12
N LEU A 120 -3.29 2.06 22.56
CA LEU A 120 -4.29 1.01 22.40
C LEU A 120 -4.00 0.14 21.16
N PRO A 121 -4.54 -1.10 21.09
CA PRO A 121 -4.35 -1.97 19.93
C PRO A 121 -4.74 -1.31 18.59
N GLY A 122 -5.87 -0.59 18.55
CA GLY A 122 -6.31 0.11 17.34
C GLY A 122 -5.38 1.28 16.95
N GLU A 123 -4.75 1.94 17.93
CA GLU A 123 -3.77 3.00 17.67
C GLU A 123 -2.49 2.42 17.07
N ILE A 124 -2.02 1.27 17.58
CA ILE A 124 -0.88 0.52 17.03
C ILE A 124 -1.15 0.13 15.57
N THR A 125 -2.30 -0.50 15.30
CA THR A 125 -2.67 -0.91 13.94
C THR A 125 -2.78 0.29 12.98
N ASN A 126 -3.34 1.41 13.44
CA ASN A 126 -3.47 2.60 12.60
C ASN A 126 -2.10 3.25 12.30
N LEU A 127 -1.22 3.36 13.30
CA LEU A 127 0.14 3.88 13.09
C LEU A 127 0.94 2.97 12.15
N TYR A 128 0.82 1.65 12.30
CA TYR A 128 1.43 0.70 11.37
C TYR A 128 0.93 0.91 9.94
N ARG A 129 -0.38 1.04 9.72
CA ARG A 129 -0.95 1.31 8.39
C ARG A 129 -0.43 2.63 7.81
N ILE A 130 -0.36 3.68 8.62
CA ILE A 130 0.18 4.98 8.16
C ILE A 130 1.65 4.84 7.78
N LEU A 131 2.45 4.11 8.54
CA LEU A 131 3.84 3.81 8.18
C LEU A 131 3.92 3.03 6.86
N GLN A 132 3.07 2.03 6.65
CA GLN A 132 2.99 1.31 5.38
C GLN A 132 2.67 2.24 4.20
N ASP A 133 1.71 3.16 4.37
CA ASP A 133 1.37 4.16 3.36
C ASP A 133 2.58 5.06 3.04
N VAL A 134 3.29 5.55 4.07
CA VAL A 134 4.49 6.40 3.93
C VAL A 134 5.68 5.67 3.33
N MET A 135 5.81 4.36 3.58
CA MET A 135 6.85 3.50 3.00
C MET A 135 6.56 3.12 1.54
N GLY A 136 5.39 3.47 1.00
CA GLY A 136 5.00 3.13 -0.38
C GLY A 136 4.23 1.82 -0.52
N TYR A 137 3.93 1.12 0.58
CA TYR A 137 3.07 -0.08 0.60
C TYR A 137 1.57 0.27 0.71
N GLY A 138 1.23 1.55 0.62
CA GLY A 138 -0.12 2.02 0.85
C GLY A 138 -1.15 1.50 -0.15
N LYS A 139 -2.43 1.48 0.27
CA LYS A 139 -3.55 0.97 -0.56
C LYS A 139 -3.62 1.61 -1.94
N ASN A 140 -3.25 2.89 -2.07
CA ASN A 140 -3.26 3.58 -3.36
C ASN A 140 -2.18 3.06 -4.31
N ALA A 141 -1.01 2.67 -3.81
CA ALA A 141 0.03 2.07 -4.66
C ALA A 141 -0.49 0.75 -5.27
N VAL A 142 -1.08 -0.12 -4.44
CA VAL A 142 -1.64 -1.41 -4.88
C VAL A 142 -2.82 -1.21 -5.84
N ILE A 143 -3.72 -0.26 -5.57
CA ILE A 143 -4.87 0.02 -6.44
C ILE A 143 -4.41 0.57 -7.80
N GLU A 144 -3.48 1.52 -7.83
CA GLU A 144 -2.97 2.08 -9.09
C GLU A 144 -2.17 1.06 -9.90
N GLU A 145 -1.42 0.17 -9.25
CA GLU A 145 -0.76 -0.96 -9.93
C GLU A 145 -1.77 -1.92 -10.54
N VAL A 146 -2.78 -2.36 -9.77
CA VAL A 146 -3.82 -3.26 -10.28
C VAL A 146 -4.62 -2.60 -11.40
N LYS A 147 -4.93 -1.31 -11.32
CA LYS A 147 -5.60 -0.57 -12.41
C LYS A 147 -4.78 -0.55 -13.70
N LYS A 148 -3.46 -0.41 -13.62
CA LYS A 148 -2.58 -0.46 -14.81
C LYS A 148 -2.58 -1.85 -15.45
N LEU A 149 -2.67 -2.90 -14.64
CA LEU A 149 -2.70 -4.30 -15.12
C LEU A 149 -4.06 -4.67 -15.74
N ILE A 150 -5.17 -4.14 -15.21
CA ILE A 150 -6.49 -4.35 -15.81
C ILE A 150 -6.52 -3.68 -17.20
N GLY A 151 -6.73 -4.48 -18.25
CA GLY A 151 -6.72 -4.05 -19.65
C GLY A 151 -5.38 -4.20 -20.36
N THR A 152 -4.28 -4.48 -19.64
CA THR A 152 -2.96 -4.75 -20.24
C THR A 152 -2.52 -6.19 -20.03
N ASP A 153 -2.72 -6.75 -18.84
CA ASP A 153 -2.49 -8.15 -18.52
C ASP A 153 -3.79 -8.94 -18.66
N THR A 154 -3.81 -9.89 -19.60
CA THR A 154 -4.98 -10.70 -19.92
C THR A 154 -5.49 -11.46 -18.70
N ARG A 155 -4.59 -12.09 -17.94
CA ARG A 155 -4.95 -12.92 -16.79
C ARG A 155 -5.58 -12.08 -15.67
N THR A 156 -5.00 -10.92 -15.37
CA THR A 156 -5.48 -9.98 -14.36
C THR A 156 -6.84 -9.40 -14.75
N THR A 157 -7.01 -9.07 -16.03
CA THR A 157 -8.29 -8.59 -16.57
C THR A 157 -9.40 -9.63 -16.39
N ILE A 158 -9.12 -10.89 -16.72
CA ILE A 158 -10.06 -12.01 -16.56
C ILE A 158 -10.40 -12.24 -15.09
N MET A 159 -9.39 -12.30 -14.22
CA MET A 159 -9.61 -12.49 -12.78
C MET A 159 -10.49 -11.38 -12.19
N TYR A 160 -10.22 -10.13 -12.58
CA TYR A 160 -11.03 -8.99 -12.14
C TYR A 160 -12.48 -9.08 -12.65
N TYR A 161 -12.67 -9.41 -13.94
CA TYR A 161 -14.00 -9.57 -14.54
C TYR A 161 -14.82 -10.65 -13.84
N TYR A 162 -14.29 -11.86 -13.70
CA TYR A 162 -15.02 -12.98 -13.11
C TYR A 162 -15.22 -12.83 -11.60
N TRP A 163 -14.29 -12.20 -10.88
CA TRP A 163 -14.51 -11.82 -9.48
C TRP A 163 -15.69 -10.85 -9.38
N LYS A 164 -15.66 -9.75 -10.15
CA LYS A 164 -16.68 -8.69 -10.06
C LYS A 164 -18.05 -9.15 -10.51
N LYS A 165 -18.14 -9.90 -11.62
CA LYS A 165 -19.40 -10.29 -12.26
C LYS A 165 -19.98 -11.60 -11.72
N LYS A 166 -19.12 -12.55 -11.32
CA LYS A 166 -19.52 -13.93 -10.99
C LYS A 166 -19.03 -14.39 -9.61
N GLY A 167 -18.28 -13.58 -8.86
CA GLY A 167 -17.79 -13.92 -7.51
C GLY A 167 -16.67 -14.95 -7.46
N ILE A 168 -16.01 -15.24 -8.59
CA ILE A 168 -14.94 -16.26 -8.67
C ILE A 168 -13.63 -15.67 -8.13
N ARG A 169 -13.08 -16.29 -7.08
CA ARG A 169 -11.86 -15.81 -6.41
C ARG A 169 -10.62 -15.93 -7.32
N PRO A 170 -9.72 -14.93 -7.35
CA PRO A 170 -8.44 -15.02 -8.08
C PRO A 170 -7.59 -16.25 -7.72
N SER A 171 -7.67 -16.72 -6.46
CA SER A 171 -6.97 -17.92 -6.00
C SER A 171 -7.24 -19.17 -6.84
N LEU A 172 -8.43 -19.27 -7.44
CA LEU A 172 -8.79 -20.40 -8.29
C LEU A 172 -8.00 -20.40 -9.61
N PHE A 173 -7.75 -19.24 -10.20
CA PHE A 173 -6.97 -19.11 -11.43
C PHE A 173 -5.50 -19.48 -11.23
N TYR A 174 -4.95 -19.28 -10.03
CA TYR A 174 -3.58 -19.69 -9.72
C TYR A 174 -3.45 -21.21 -9.55
N ALA A 175 -4.54 -21.90 -9.20
CA ALA A 175 -4.56 -23.35 -9.03
C ALA A 175 -4.82 -24.12 -10.35
N MET A 176 -5.29 -23.43 -11.40
CA MET A 176 -5.59 -24.02 -12.72
C MET A 176 -4.31 -24.31 -13.52
N ASP A 177 -4.35 -25.36 -14.34
CA ASP A 177 -3.28 -25.66 -15.28
C ASP A 177 -3.33 -24.75 -16.54
N LYS A 178 -2.26 -24.80 -17.35
CA LYS A 178 -2.12 -23.92 -18.55
C LYS A 178 -3.21 -24.17 -19.60
N GLY A 179 -3.72 -25.40 -19.72
CA GLY A 179 -4.79 -25.74 -20.65
C GLY A 179 -6.12 -25.16 -20.19
N GLU A 180 -6.45 -25.31 -18.92
CA GLU A 180 -7.65 -24.70 -18.32
C GLU A 180 -7.62 -23.18 -18.43
N LEU A 181 -6.47 -22.55 -18.17
CA LEU A 181 -6.33 -21.10 -18.32
C LEU A 181 -6.61 -20.62 -19.74
N LYS A 182 -6.11 -21.32 -20.77
CA LYS A 182 -6.38 -20.98 -22.18
C LYS A 182 -7.86 -21.09 -22.54
N LEU A 183 -8.56 -22.09 -21.99
CA LEU A 183 -10.00 -22.23 -22.20
C LEU A 183 -10.76 -21.07 -21.57
N ILE A 184 -10.39 -20.68 -20.34
CA ILE A 184 -11.00 -19.54 -19.67
C ILE A 184 -10.72 -18.23 -20.41
N GLU A 185 -9.52 -18.05 -20.96
CA GLU A 185 -9.19 -16.91 -21.84
C GLU A 185 -10.09 -16.86 -23.08
N ALA A 186 -10.32 -18.01 -23.75
CA ALA A 186 -11.21 -18.08 -24.90
C ALA A 186 -12.68 -17.82 -24.52
N PHE A 187 -13.16 -18.35 -23.39
CA PHE A 187 -14.52 -18.10 -22.90
C PHE A 187 -14.74 -16.65 -22.53
N PHE A 188 -13.75 -16.02 -21.90
CA PHE A 188 -13.80 -14.60 -21.62
C PHE A 188 -13.93 -13.78 -22.91
N ALA A 189 -13.12 -14.06 -23.94
CA ALA A 189 -13.21 -13.36 -25.22
C ALA A 189 -14.60 -13.48 -25.87
N LEU A 190 -15.15 -14.69 -25.91
CA LEU A 190 -16.50 -14.94 -26.44
C LEU A 190 -17.59 -14.21 -25.62
N GLU A 191 -17.51 -14.24 -24.29
CA GLU A 191 -18.47 -13.57 -23.41
C GLU A 191 -18.45 -12.04 -23.63
N ILE A 192 -17.26 -11.45 -23.82
CA ILE A 192 -17.11 -10.02 -24.14
C ILE A 192 -17.67 -9.70 -25.54
N GLU A 193 -17.40 -10.52 -26.55
CA GLU A 193 -17.96 -10.36 -27.90
C GLU A 193 -19.49 -10.37 -27.87
N GLU A 194 -20.08 -11.32 -27.14
CA GLU A 194 -21.53 -11.39 -26.95
C GLU A 194 -22.10 -10.17 -26.22
N GLU A 195 -21.44 -9.68 -25.16
CA GLU A 195 -21.86 -8.47 -24.44
C GLU A 195 -21.80 -7.24 -25.36
N VAL A 196 -20.73 -7.09 -26.14
CA VAL A 196 -20.56 -6.00 -27.12
C VAL A 196 -21.65 -6.05 -28.20
N GLU A 197 -21.98 -7.24 -28.70
CA GLU A 197 -22.98 -7.40 -29.75
C GLU A 197 -24.40 -7.10 -29.23
N LYS A 198 -24.71 -7.50 -27.99
CA LYS A 198 -25.96 -7.13 -27.30
C LYS A 198 -26.07 -5.62 -27.10
N MET A 199 -24.97 -4.93 -26.79
CA MET A 199 -24.97 -3.47 -26.65
C MET A 199 -25.24 -2.76 -28.00
N LYS A 200 -24.72 -3.24 -29.12
CA LYS A 200 -25.01 -2.66 -30.45
C LYS A 200 -26.49 -2.77 -30.82
N HIS A 201 -27.13 -3.88 -30.47
CA HIS A 201 -28.55 -4.12 -30.75
C HIS A 201 -29.50 -3.44 -29.76
N GLY A 202 -29.05 -3.08 -28.56
CA GLY A 202 -29.86 -2.40 -27.54
C GLY A 202 -30.13 -0.91 -27.79
N TYR A 203 -29.35 -0.25 -28.66
CA TYR A 203 -29.52 1.17 -29.04
C TYR A 203 -30.23 1.39 -30.39
N GLY A 204 -30.95 0.38 -30.90
CA GLY A 204 -31.71 0.44 -32.15
C GLY A 204 -33.16 0.96 -32.00
N VAL A 205 -33.34 2.27 -32.23
CA VAL A 205 -34.54 2.99 -32.72
C VAL A 205 -35.85 2.90 -31.92
N CYS A 206 -36.20 3.98 -31.21
CA CYS A 206 -37.59 4.32 -30.90
C CYS A 206 -38.24 4.90 -32.16
N PRO A 207 -39.33 4.34 -32.74
CA PRO A 207 -39.99 4.95 -33.87
C PRO A 207 -40.67 6.23 -33.38
N LEU A 208 -40.16 7.40 -33.78
CA LEU A 208 -40.92 8.63 -33.69
C LEU A 208 -42.17 8.44 -34.54
N THR A 209 -43.31 8.37 -33.86
CA THR A 209 -44.64 8.35 -34.46
C THR A 209 -44.75 9.55 -35.39
N GLY A 210 -44.94 9.28 -36.67
CA GLY A 210 -45.19 10.30 -37.69
C GLY A 210 -46.51 11.00 -37.40
N GLY A 211 -46.43 12.17 -36.75
CA GLY A 211 -47.46 13.19 -36.80
C GLY A 211 -47.18 14.11 -37.97
N GLY A 212 -47.93 13.96 -39.06
CA GLY A 212 -47.82 14.80 -40.24
C GLY A 212 -49.13 14.82 -41.01
N MET A 213 -49.94 15.84 -40.69
CA MET A 213 -51.07 16.46 -41.41
C MET A 213 -52.19 15.57 -41.96
#